data_AF-A0A397TDL9-F1
#
_entry.id   AF-A0A397TDL9-F1
#
_cell.length_a   1.000
_cell.length_b   1.000
_cell.length_c   1.000
_cell.angle_alpha   90.00
_cell.angle_beta   90.00
_cell.angle_gamma   90.00
#
_symmetry.space_group_name_H-M   'P 1'
#
loop_
_entity.id
_entity.type
_entity.pdbx_description
1 polymer ?
#
loop_
_entity_poly.entity_id
_entity_poly.type
_entity_poly.pdbx_seq_one_letter_code
_entity_poly.pdbx_strand_id
1 'polypeptide(L)'
;MEQQYDIISEIIALKNKFNSDEQIEVFKEVTENVRKFEEITTQKSEELRKELRMFNRKLTTLKAGAKKSTDQNEPSFNDLIAKYEQESDSLCKELEELENMSVEDETLPKDDNISLQLHLYRKLGIQFIENEATHELKARIESPDGNDIHTVVIDDRHSQYFMTNHLWELATGSS
;
A
#
# COMPACT_ATOMS: atom_id res chain seq x y z
N MET A 1 49.46 26.74 85.66
CA MET A 1 48.44 25.73 86.03
C MET A 1 47.13 26.00 85.29
N GLU A 2 46.61 27.24 85.24
CA GLU A 2 45.37 27.57 84.49
C GLU A 2 45.45 27.32 82.98
N GLN A 3 46.51 27.78 82.30
CA GLN A 3 46.67 27.59 80.84
C GLN A 3 46.73 26.11 80.41
N GLN A 4 47.27 25.24 81.27
CA GLN A 4 47.35 23.80 80.99
C GLN A 4 45.98 23.13 81.12
N TYR A 5 45.13 23.63 82.03
CA TYR A 5 43.76 23.14 82.19
C TYR A 5 42.87 23.54 80.99
N ASP A 6 43.10 24.74 80.46
CA ASP A 6 42.40 25.26 79.28
C ASP A 6 42.67 24.40 78.02
N ILE A 7 43.94 24.11 77.74
CA ILE A 7 44.34 23.23 76.62
C ILE A 7 43.74 21.82 76.76
N ILE A 8 43.74 21.25 77.98
CA ILE A 8 43.16 19.93 78.22
C ILE A 8 41.65 19.93 77.96
N SER A 9 40.94 20.99 78.40
CA SER A 9 39.50 21.13 78.15
C SER A 9 39.18 21.27 76.65
N GLU A 10 40.02 21.98 75.90
CA GLU A 10 39.86 22.16 74.46
C GLU A 10 40.12 20.84 73.70
N ILE A 11 41.13 20.06 74.10
CA ILE A 11 41.39 18.71 73.56
C ILE A 11 40.20 17.77 73.81
N ILE A 12 39.59 17.82 75.00
CA ILE A 12 38.42 17.01 75.33
C ILE A 12 37.21 17.46 74.49
N ALA A 13 37.00 18.77 74.32
CA ALA A 13 35.93 19.30 73.48
C ALA A 13 36.10 18.92 72.00
N LEU A 14 37.34 18.94 71.49
CA LEU A 14 37.67 18.47 70.14
C LEU A 14 37.44 16.97 70.01
N LYS A 15 37.87 16.16 70.98
CA LYS A 15 37.61 14.71 71.00
C LYS A 15 36.13 14.39 70.95
N ASN A 16 35.30 15.13 71.69
CA ASN A 16 33.85 14.94 71.70
C ASN A 16 33.19 15.41 70.40
N LYS A 17 33.75 16.42 69.71
CA LYS A 17 33.32 16.81 68.35
C LYS A 17 33.71 15.77 67.30
N PHE A 18 34.85 15.09 67.49
CA PHE A 18 35.24 13.89 66.76
C PHE A 18 34.54 12.64 67.34
N ASN A 19 33.23 12.73 67.55
CA ASN A 19 32.43 11.55 67.84
C ASN A 19 32.37 10.68 66.58
N SER A 20 33.39 9.85 66.41
CA SER A 20 33.63 8.98 65.27
C SER A 20 32.48 8.01 65.03
N ASP A 21 31.72 7.68 66.07
CA ASP A 21 30.72 6.63 66.03
C ASP A 21 29.51 7.00 65.16
N GLU A 22 29.10 8.27 65.20
CA GLU A 22 28.01 8.77 64.35
C GLU A 22 28.44 8.81 62.88
N GLN A 23 29.66 9.25 62.59
CA GLN A 23 30.21 9.25 61.23
C GLN A 23 30.39 7.81 60.71
N ILE A 24 30.89 6.90 61.54
CA ILE A 24 31.03 5.47 61.22
C ILE A 24 29.67 4.85 60.89
N GLU A 25 28.62 5.20 61.62
CA GLU A 25 27.27 4.68 61.36
C GLU A 25 26.71 5.18 60.02
N VAL A 26 26.89 6.47 59.71
CA VAL A 26 26.52 7.01 58.38
C VAL A 26 27.31 6.31 57.26
N PHE A 27 28.61 6.06 57.46
CA PHE A 27 29.42 5.32 56.47
C PHE A 27 28.94 3.88 56.28
N LYS A 28 28.51 3.19 57.34
CA LYS A 28 27.91 1.85 57.23
C LYS A 28 26.60 1.90 56.45
N GLU A 29 25.73 2.87 56.74
CA GLU A 29 24.47 3.05 56.02
C GLU A 29 24.70 3.31 54.53
N VAL A 30 25.63 4.21 54.19
CA VAL A 30 26.02 4.47 52.81
C VAL A 30 26.56 3.20 52.14
N THR A 31 27.40 2.43 52.83
CA THR A 31 27.95 1.17 52.31
C THR A 31 26.84 0.16 52.05
N GLU A 32 25.86 0.06 52.95
CA GLU A 32 24.71 -0.84 52.78
C GLU A 32 23.82 -0.39 51.61
N ASN A 33 23.59 0.92 51.46
CA ASN A 33 22.83 1.48 50.35
C ASN A 33 23.53 1.27 49.00
N VAL A 34 24.86 1.42 48.95
CA VAL A 34 25.66 1.08 47.76
C VAL A 34 25.51 -0.41 47.42
N ARG A 35 25.61 -1.30 48.42
CA ARG A 35 25.40 -2.75 48.22
C ARG A 35 24.00 -3.05 47.67
N LYS A 36 22.96 -2.45 48.24
CA LYS A 36 21.57 -2.60 47.76
C LYS A 36 21.42 -2.09 46.32
N PHE A 37 22.06 -0.98 45.99
CA PHE A 37 22.03 -0.44 44.63
C PHE A 37 22.73 -1.37 43.63
N GLU A 38 23.89 -1.91 43.97
CA GLU A 38 24.58 -2.92 43.16
C GLU A 38 23.72 -4.17 42.97
N GLU A 39 23.05 -4.65 44.01
CA GLU A 39 22.14 -5.79 43.93
C GLU A 39 20.94 -5.50 43.01
N ILE A 40 20.33 -4.32 43.09
CA ILE A 40 19.23 -3.92 42.20
C ILE A 40 19.71 -3.81 40.74
N THR A 41 20.87 -3.19 40.51
CA THR A 41 21.40 -3.02 39.16
C THR A 41 21.76 -4.37 38.52
N THR A 42 22.34 -5.30 39.30
CA THR A 42 22.65 -6.65 38.82
C THR A 42 21.39 -7.43 38.52
N GLN A 43 20.39 -7.44 39.42
CA GLN A 43 19.10 -8.10 39.20
C GLN A 43 18.42 -7.59 37.92
N LYS A 44 18.31 -6.26 37.75
CA LYS A 44 17.71 -5.64 36.56
C LYS A 44 18.47 -6.01 35.28
N SER A 45 19.80 -6.08 35.34
CA SER A 45 20.62 -6.51 34.19
C SER A 45 20.37 -7.98 33.82
N GLU A 46 20.14 -8.85 34.80
CA GLU A 46 19.83 -10.25 34.57
C GLU A 46 18.43 -10.47 34.00
N GLU A 47 17.44 -9.70 34.47
CA GLU A 47 16.08 -9.68 33.93
C GLU A 47 16.09 -9.30 32.45
N LEU A 48 16.73 -8.19 32.10
CA LEU A 48 16.87 -7.77 30.69
C LEU A 48 17.57 -8.84 29.85
N ARG A 49 18.60 -9.51 30.39
CA ARG A 49 19.28 -10.64 29.72
C ARG A 49 18.35 -11.85 29.57
N LYS A 50 17.45 -12.12 30.51
CA LYS A 50 16.45 -13.20 30.40
C LYS A 50 15.42 -12.86 29.33
N GLU A 51 14.90 -11.63 29.32
CA GLU A 51 13.96 -11.15 28.31
C GLU A 51 14.57 -11.20 26.91
N LEU A 52 15.80 -10.70 26.72
CA LEU A 52 16.51 -10.78 25.45
C LEU A 52 16.74 -12.22 24.99
N ARG A 53 17.03 -13.15 25.90
CA ARG A 53 17.16 -14.58 25.57
C ARG A 53 15.83 -15.18 25.14
N MET A 54 14.74 -14.85 25.83
CA MET A 54 13.40 -15.32 25.47
C MET A 54 12.95 -14.74 24.13
N PHE A 55 13.21 -13.46 23.88
CA PHE A 55 12.91 -12.80 22.62
C PHE A 55 13.73 -13.39 21.46
N ASN A 56 15.04 -13.59 21.65
CA ASN A 56 15.88 -14.26 20.65
C ASN A 56 15.39 -15.68 20.36
N ARG A 57 14.98 -16.45 21.38
CA ARG A 57 14.37 -17.78 21.17
C ARG A 57 13.10 -17.68 20.33
N LYS A 58 12.19 -16.75 20.65
CA LYS A 58 10.97 -16.50 19.86
C LYS A 58 11.30 -16.13 18.41
N LEU A 59 12.29 -15.27 18.19
CA LEU A 59 12.76 -14.92 16.85
C LEU A 59 13.35 -16.14 16.13
N THR A 60 14.14 -16.98 16.79
CA THR A 60 14.67 -18.20 16.17
C THR A 60 13.58 -19.20 15.82
N THR A 61 12.54 -19.35 16.66
CA THR A 61 11.40 -20.22 16.35
C THR A 61 10.54 -19.66 15.24
N LEU A 62 10.31 -18.33 15.19
CA LEU A 62 9.61 -17.68 14.10
C LEU A 62 10.40 -17.77 12.79
N LYS A 63 11.72 -17.55 12.84
CA LYS A 63 12.61 -17.70 11.69
C LYS A 63 12.63 -19.15 11.19
N ALA A 64 12.63 -20.13 12.08
CA ALA A 64 12.52 -21.55 11.71
C ALA A 64 11.12 -21.89 11.15
N GLY A 65 10.06 -21.29 11.68
CA GLY A 65 8.69 -21.41 11.17
C GLY A 65 8.54 -20.80 9.77
N ALA A 66 9.07 -19.60 9.56
CA ALA A 66 9.10 -18.92 8.27
C ALA A 66 9.92 -19.70 7.22
N LYS A 67 11.07 -20.27 7.62
CA LYS A 67 11.84 -21.17 6.74
C LYS A 67 11.08 -22.45 6.40
N LYS A 68 10.25 -22.98 7.30
CA LYS A 68 9.42 -24.17 7.03
C LYS A 68 8.23 -23.88 6.12
N SER A 69 7.70 -22.66 6.10
CA SER A 69 6.62 -22.28 5.17
C SER A 69 7.11 -21.94 3.77
N THR A 70 8.37 -21.51 3.60
CA THR A 70 8.91 -21.10 2.28
C THR A 70 9.38 -22.27 1.40
N ASP A 71 9.46 -23.51 1.90
CA ASP A 71 10.20 -24.59 1.20
C ASP A 71 9.35 -25.80 0.74
N GLN A 72 8.01 -25.75 0.84
CA GLN A 72 7.20 -26.94 0.52
C GLN A 72 5.89 -26.73 -0.25
N ASN A 73 5.25 -25.54 -0.30
CA ASN A 73 3.90 -25.44 -0.92
C ASN A 73 3.50 -24.03 -1.43
N GLU A 74 4.44 -23.15 -1.74
CA GLU A 74 4.13 -21.97 -2.57
C GLU A 74 4.76 -22.22 -3.95
N PRO A 75 4.00 -22.09 -5.06
CA PRO A 75 4.61 -22.08 -6.38
C PRO A 75 5.70 -21.01 -6.35
N SER A 76 6.90 -21.38 -6.79
CA SER A 76 8.04 -20.47 -6.77
C SER A 76 7.63 -19.18 -7.47
N PHE A 77 8.16 -18.03 -7.04
CA PHE A 77 7.93 -16.76 -7.74
C PHE A 77 8.18 -16.90 -9.25
N ASN A 78 9.15 -17.74 -9.63
CA ASN A 78 9.45 -18.08 -11.01
C ASN A 78 8.34 -18.92 -11.69
N ASP A 79 7.64 -19.79 -10.96
CA ASP A 79 6.51 -20.57 -11.48
C ASP A 79 5.27 -19.68 -11.71
N LEU A 80 5.05 -18.70 -10.83
CA LEU A 80 4.02 -17.67 -11.05
C LEU A 80 4.33 -16.82 -12.27
N ILE A 81 5.59 -16.37 -12.42
CA ILE A 81 6.04 -15.63 -13.60
C ILE A 81 5.78 -16.46 -14.87
N ALA A 82 6.24 -17.72 -14.90
CA ALA A 82 6.06 -18.59 -16.05
C ALA A 82 4.58 -18.81 -16.40
N LYS A 83 3.71 -18.92 -15.39
CA LYS A 83 2.26 -19.04 -15.60
C LYS A 83 1.67 -17.76 -16.22
N TYR A 84 2.02 -16.59 -15.71
CA TYR A 84 1.49 -15.33 -16.24
C TYR A 84 2.04 -15.02 -17.64
N GLU A 85 3.30 -15.35 -17.91
CA GLU A 85 3.89 -15.25 -19.26
C GLU A 85 3.14 -16.16 -20.23
N GLN A 86 2.86 -17.41 -19.85
CA GLN A 86 2.08 -18.34 -20.67
C GLN A 86 0.65 -17.84 -20.95
N GLU A 87 -0.02 -17.28 -19.93
CA GLU A 87 -1.37 -16.72 -20.06
C GLU A 87 -1.37 -15.49 -20.99
N SER A 88 -0.38 -14.61 -20.83
CA SER A 88 -0.18 -13.46 -21.72
C SER A 88 0.04 -13.89 -23.17
N ASP A 89 0.89 -14.89 -23.40
CA ASP A 89 1.16 -15.42 -24.75
C ASP A 89 -0.09 -16.07 -25.37
N SER A 90 -0.91 -16.74 -24.56
CA SER A 90 -2.17 -17.34 -25.02
C SER A 90 -3.17 -16.26 -25.44
N LEU A 91 -3.32 -15.22 -24.63
CA LEU A 91 -4.25 -14.12 -24.92
C LEU A 91 -3.80 -13.29 -26.13
N CYS A 92 -2.50 -13.05 -26.29
CA CYS A 92 -1.97 -12.38 -27.47
C CYS A 92 -2.28 -13.16 -28.76
N LYS A 93 -2.16 -14.49 -28.72
CA LYS A 93 -2.53 -15.35 -29.87
C LYS A 93 -4.03 -15.32 -30.14
N GLU A 94 -4.86 -15.38 -29.11
CA GLU A 94 -6.32 -15.31 -29.26
C GLU A 94 -6.75 -13.94 -29.83
N LEU A 95 -6.11 -12.85 -29.43
CA LEU A 95 -6.32 -11.53 -30.01
C LEU A 95 -5.86 -11.46 -31.47
N GLU A 96 -4.69 -12.00 -31.80
CA GLU A 96 -4.22 -12.06 -33.19
C GLU A 96 -5.15 -12.93 -34.06
N GLU A 97 -5.67 -14.03 -33.52
CA GLU A 97 -6.68 -14.86 -34.19
C GLU A 97 -7.98 -14.08 -34.41
N LEU A 98 -8.47 -13.34 -33.41
CA LEU A 98 -9.68 -12.51 -33.51
C LEU A 98 -9.51 -11.29 -34.43
N GLU A 99 -8.34 -10.65 -34.46
CA GLU A 99 -8.05 -9.55 -35.39
C GLU A 99 -7.95 -10.07 -36.83
N ASN A 100 -7.38 -11.26 -37.03
CA ASN A 100 -7.30 -11.90 -38.34
C ASN A 100 -8.61 -12.57 -38.76
N MET A 101 -9.52 -12.84 -37.82
CA MET A 101 -10.92 -13.15 -38.11
C MET A 101 -11.59 -11.88 -38.63
N SER A 102 -11.48 -11.66 -39.94
CA SER A 102 -12.31 -10.69 -40.63
C SER A 102 -13.79 -11.04 -40.39
N VAL A 103 -14.50 -10.23 -39.61
CA VAL A 103 -15.97 -10.29 -39.40
C VAL A 103 -16.76 -10.12 -40.72
N GLU A 104 -16.05 -9.99 -41.85
CA GLU A 104 -16.59 -9.63 -43.15
C GLU A 104 -17.38 -10.74 -43.84
N ASP A 105 -17.25 -12.03 -43.48
CA ASP A 105 -17.81 -13.11 -44.31
C ASP A 105 -19.06 -13.84 -43.78
N GLU A 106 -19.44 -13.71 -42.50
CA GLU A 106 -20.60 -14.48 -41.97
C GLU A 106 -21.85 -13.67 -41.62
N THR A 107 -21.80 -12.33 -41.58
CA THR A 107 -22.94 -11.52 -41.08
C THR A 107 -23.50 -10.49 -42.04
N LEU A 108 -22.95 -10.35 -43.25
CA LEU A 108 -23.50 -9.44 -44.25
C LEU A 108 -24.45 -10.22 -45.18
N PRO A 109 -25.77 -9.95 -45.14
CA PRO A 109 -26.62 -10.28 -46.28
C PRO A 109 -26.03 -9.59 -47.49
N LYS A 110 -25.55 -10.39 -48.45
CA LYS A 110 -25.13 -9.92 -49.76
C LYS A 110 -26.32 -9.15 -50.36
N ASP A 111 -26.10 -7.87 -50.67
CA ASP A 111 -26.98 -6.96 -51.44
C ASP A 111 -27.93 -5.98 -50.71
N ASP A 112 -27.81 -5.78 -49.39
CA ASP A 112 -28.61 -4.73 -48.72
C ASP A 112 -27.84 -3.39 -48.64
N ASN A 113 -28.26 -2.40 -49.46
CA ASN A 113 -27.74 -1.02 -49.46
C ASN A 113 -27.75 -0.41 -48.03
N ILE A 114 -28.73 -0.76 -47.21
CA ILE A 114 -28.85 -0.34 -45.81
C ILE A 114 -27.69 -0.87 -44.97
N SER A 115 -27.29 -2.13 -45.14
CA SER A 115 -26.17 -2.73 -44.42
C SER A 115 -24.84 -2.06 -44.76
N LEU A 116 -24.65 -1.70 -46.03
CA LEU A 116 -23.49 -0.95 -46.49
C LEU A 116 -23.48 0.48 -45.95
N GLN A 117 -24.63 1.15 -45.93
CA GLN A 117 -24.78 2.48 -45.31
C GLN A 117 -24.48 2.43 -43.81
N LEU A 118 -25.02 1.45 -43.08
CA LEU A 118 -24.74 1.26 -41.66
C LEU A 118 -23.27 0.95 -41.40
N HIS A 119 -22.63 0.17 -42.26
CA HIS A 119 -21.19 -0.07 -42.18
C HIS A 119 -20.38 1.21 -42.39
N LEU A 120 -20.77 2.04 -43.37
CA LEU A 120 -20.14 3.34 -43.61
C LEU A 120 -20.30 4.28 -42.41
N TYR A 121 -21.49 4.38 -41.83
CA TYR A 121 -21.73 5.19 -40.64
C TYR A 121 -20.91 4.71 -39.43
N ARG A 122 -20.77 3.39 -39.24
CA ARG A 122 -19.90 2.84 -38.19
C ARG A 122 -18.43 3.15 -38.43
N LYS A 123 -17.94 3.09 -39.67
CA LYS A 123 -16.57 3.51 -40.02
C LYS A 123 -16.31 4.99 -39.79
N LEU A 124 -17.36 5.82 -39.89
CA LEU A 124 -17.31 7.23 -39.54
C LEU A 124 -17.40 7.49 -38.03
N GLY A 125 -17.42 6.44 -37.20
CA GLY A 125 -17.50 6.56 -35.74
C GLY A 125 -18.90 6.83 -35.21
N ILE A 126 -19.95 6.72 -36.03
CA ILE A 126 -21.34 6.98 -35.65
C ILE A 126 -22.04 5.65 -35.34
N GLN A 127 -22.41 5.44 -34.08
CA GLN A 127 -23.14 4.28 -33.60
C GLN A 127 -24.46 4.69 -32.95
N PHE A 128 -25.56 4.10 -33.41
CA PHE A 128 -26.87 4.29 -32.79
C PHE A 128 -27.12 3.22 -31.73
N ILE A 129 -27.55 3.65 -30.55
CA ILE A 129 -27.86 2.83 -29.38
C ILE A 129 -29.28 3.19 -28.95
N GLU A 130 -30.21 2.24 -29.07
CA GLU A 130 -31.54 2.39 -28.51
C GLU A 130 -31.53 1.88 -27.06
N ASN A 131 -32.07 2.66 -26.14
CA ASN A 131 -32.22 2.25 -24.76
C ASN A 131 -33.54 1.48 -24.56
N GLU A 132 -33.48 0.17 -24.32
CA GLU A 132 -34.65 -0.71 -24.20
C GLU A 132 -35.65 -0.27 -23.12
N ALA A 133 -35.21 0.46 -22.09
CA ALA A 133 -36.07 0.90 -21.00
C ALA A 133 -36.82 2.22 -21.28
N THR A 134 -36.29 3.08 -22.16
CA THR A 134 -36.84 4.43 -22.41
C THR A 134 -37.23 4.67 -23.86
N HIS A 135 -36.91 3.75 -24.78
CA HIS A 135 -37.02 3.92 -26.24
C HIS A 135 -36.35 5.22 -26.75
N GLU A 136 -35.40 5.77 -25.97
CA GLU A 136 -34.64 6.94 -26.38
C GLU A 136 -33.49 6.49 -27.28
N LEU A 137 -33.39 7.11 -28.46
CA LEU A 137 -32.36 6.82 -29.43
C LEU A 137 -31.15 7.71 -29.13
N LYS A 138 -30.00 7.11 -28.85
CA LYS A 138 -28.75 7.81 -28.56
C LYS A 138 -27.74 7.51 -29.66
N ALA A 139 -27.12 8.54 -30.21
CA ALA A 139 -26.00 8.42 -31.13
C ALA A 139 -24.70 8.61 -30.34
N ARG A 140 -23.84 7.60 -30.37
CA ARG A 140 -22.44 7.70 -29.94
C ARG A 140 -21.61 8.08 -31.16
N ILE A 141 -20.85 9.17 -31.05
CA ILE A 141 -19.94 9.66 -32.09
C ILE A 141 -18.52 9.62 -31.54
N GLU A 142 -17.67 8.87 -32.20
CA GLU A 142 -16.23 8.86 -31.97
C GLU A 142 -15.52 9.84 -32.90
N SER A 143 -14.67 10.69 -32.33
CA SER A 143 -13.79 11.58 -33.10
C SER A 143 -12.81 10.76 -33.95
N PRO A 144 -12.44 11.21 -35.16
CA PRO A 144 -11.52 10.49 -36.05
C PRO A 144 -10.13 10.27 -35.43
N ASP A 145 -9.74 11.09 -34.47
CA ASP A 145 -8.46 10.95 -33.74
C ASP A 145 -8.56 9.97 -32.55
N GLY A 146 -9.74 9.37 -32.30
CA GLY A 146 -9.99 8.39 -31.24
C GLY A 146 -9.91 8.95 -29.81
N ASN A 147 -9.75 10.26 -29.66
CA ASN A 147 -9.50 10.90 -28.37
C ASN A 147 -10.79 11.30 -27.62
N ASP A 148 -11.89 11.54 -28.36
CA ASP A 148 -13.14 12.04 -27.79
C ASP A 148 -14.35 11.20 -28.24
N ILE A 149 -15.21 10.86 -27.27
CA ILE A 149 -16.46 10.12 -27.48
C ILE A 149 -17.62 11.01 -27.02
N HIS A 150 -18.47 11.41 -27.95
CA HIS A 150 -19.67 12.18 -27.68
C HIS A 150 -20.90 11.29 -27.70
N THR A 151 -21.81 11.46 -26.74
CA THR A 151 -23.12 10.80 -26.75
C THR A 151 -24.20 11.86 -26.90
N VAL A 152 -24.93 11.79 -28.00
CA VAL A 152 -26.01 12.72 -28.34
C VAL A 152 -27.34 11.98 -28.25
N VAL A 153 -28.28 12.51 -27.47
CA VAL A 153 -29.65 11.97 -27.43
C VAL A 153 -30.42 12.57 -28.61
N ILE A 154 -30.98 11.71 -29.45
CA ILE A 154 -31.84 12.12 -30.57
C ILE A 154 -33.27 12.16 -30.04
N ASP A 155 -33.80 13.37 -29.87
CA ASP A 155 -35.16 13.65 -29.41
C ASP A 155 -35.83 14.65 -30.37
N ASP A 156 -37.15 14.56 -30.50
CA ASP A 156 -37.98 15.39 -31.38
C ASP A 156 -38.07 16.87 -30.91
N ARG A 157 -37.45 17.18 -29.77
CA ARG A 157 -37.37 18.55 -29.22
C ARG A 157 -36.50 19.47 -30.06
N HIS A 158 -35.56 18.93 -30.83
CA HIS A 158 -34.66 19.70 -31.67
C HIS A 158 -35.03 19.56 -33.14
N SER A 159 -34.84 20.64 -33.91
CA SER A 159 -35.04 20.59 -35.36
C SER A 159 -34.05 19.60 -35.98
N GLN A 160 -34.51 18.84 -36.99
CA GLN A 160 -33.66 17.94 -37.76
C GLN A 160 -32.40 18.65 -38.28
N TYR A 161 -32.54 19.90 -38.75
CA TYR A 161 -31.40 20.71 -39.20
C TYR A 161 -30.37 20.98 -38.10
N PHE A 162 -30.83 21.25 -36.89
CA PHE A 162 -29.94 21.48 -35.74
C PHE A 162 -29.20 20.21 -35.38
N MET A 163 -29.92 19.08 -35.31
CA MET A 163 -29.32 17.79 -34.97
C MET A 163 -28.32 17.34 -36.04
N THR A 164 -28.64 17.47 -37.33
CA THR A 164 -27.72 17.10 -38.41
C THR A 164 -26.43 17.91 -38.35
N ASN A 165 -26.51 19.24 -38.21
CA ASN A 165 -25.32 20.09 -38.12
C ASN A 165 -24.48 19.74 -36.88
N HIS A 166 -25.13 19.53 -35.73
CA HIS A 166 -24.44 19.17 -34.50
C HIS A 166 -23.71 17.83 -34.60
N LEU A 167 -24.35 16.80 -35.17
CA LEU A 167 -23.72 15.49 -35.38
C LEU A 167 -22.51 15.59 -36.33
N TRP A 168 -22.61 16.40 -37.39
CA TRP A 168 -21.49 16.63 -38.31
C TRP A 168 -20.33 17.38 -37.66
N GLU A 169 -20.59 18.43 -36.89
CA GLU A 169 -19.56 19.15 -36.13
C GLU A 169 -18.77 18.25 -35.17
N LEU A 170 -19.46 17.30 -34.53
CA LEU A 170 -18.84 16.33 -33.64
C LEU A 170 -18.04 15.27 -34.40
N ALA A 171 -18.52 14.83 -35.56
CA ALA A 171 -17.87 13.78 -36.36
C ALA A 171 -16.64 14.28 -37.14
N THR A 172 -16.63 15.54 -37.60
CA THR A 172 -15.50 16.08 -38.38
C THR A 172 -14.53 16.91 -37.56
N GLY A 173 -14.84 17.15 -36.29
CA GLY A 173 -14.20 18.20 -35.50
C GLY A 173 -14.56 19.59 -36.05
N SER A 174 -14.85 20.53 -35.16
CA SER A 174 -14.88 21.94 -35.58
C SER A 174 -13.47 22.33 -36.01
N SER A 175 -13.29 22.69 -37.28
CA SER A 175 -12.09 23.40 -37.72
C SER A 175 -11.99 24.77 -37.05
#